data_AF-A0A2W6SMW0-F1
#
_entry.id   AF-A0A2W6SMW0-F1
#
_cell.length_a   1.000
_cell.length_b   1.000
_cell.length_c   1.000
_cell.angle_alpha   90.00
_cell.angle_beta   90.00
_cell.angle_gamma   90.00
#
_symmetry.space_group_name_H-M   'P 1'
#
loop_
_entity.id
_entity.type
_entity.pdbx_description
1 polymer ?
#
loop_
_entity_poly.entity_id
_entity_poly.type
_entity_poly.pdbx_seq_one_letter_code
_entity_poly.pdbx_strand_id
1 'polypeptide(L)'
;MADHRRVDTIYADFSLDTREAYRAFLTAHARVLAPLEAAVAPAQPRQPLLAQDLAALGAALPAPLPQPDARSDGALWGIRYALEGSRLGGAMLARQVGDGLPRAYLSAAHDKGEWVAFQRALDSAATEGGEGWLEDAVQGARAAFALFAQAGEAERTAIRA
;
A
#
# COMPACT_ATOMS: atom_id res chain seq x y z
N MET A 1 4.31 -5.74 -13.46
CA MET A 1 4.44 -7.12 -12.90
C MET A 1 3.06 -7.78 -12.81
N ALA A 2 2.98 -9.12 -12.82
CA ALA A 2 1.71 -9.84 -12.70
C ALA A 2 1.02 -9.61 -11.33
N ASP A 3 1.81 -9.51 -10.26
CA ASP A 3 1.29 -9.34 -8.89
C ASP A 3 0.56 -7.99 -8.72
N HIS A 4 1.12 -6.90 -9.26
CA HIS A 4 0.46 -5.60 -9.27
C HIS A 4 -0.90 -5.65 -9.98
N ARG A 5 -0.98 -6.27 -11.17
CA ARG A 5 -2.25 -6.39 -11.91
C ARG A 5 -3.29 -7.21 -11.15
N ARG A 6 -2.85 -8.24 -10.41
CA ARG A 6 -3.72 -9.03 -9.55
C ARG A 6 -4.30 -8.16 -8.43
N VAL A 7 -3.47 -7.35 -7.76
CA VAL A 7 -3.92 -6.39 -6.76
C VAL A 7 -4.92 -5.41 -7.39
N ASP A 8 -4.60 -4.79 -8.53
CA ASP A 8 -5.53 -3.87 -9.22
C ASP A 8 -6.88 -4.52 -9.50
N THR A 9 -6.88 -5.77 -9.98
CA THR A 9 -8.12 -6.52 -10.25
C THR A 9 -8.95 -6.75 -9.00
N ILE A 10 -8.32 -7.09 -7.88
CA ILE A 10 -9.01 -7.28 -6.60
C ILE A 10 -9.60 -5.97 -6.11
N TYR A 11 -8.83 -4.88 -6.17
CA TYR A 11 -9.23 -3.58 -5.64
C TYR A 11 -10.21 -2.82 -6.54
N ALA A 12 -10.31 -3.17 -7.83
CA ALA A 12 -11.32 -2.64 -8.74
C ALA A 12 -12.77 -3.03 -8.34
N ASP A 13 -12.94 -4.05 -7.51
CA ASP A 13 -14.25 -4.50 -7.03
C ASP A 13 -14.84 -3.61 -5.92
N PHE A 14 -14.04 -2.70 -5.34
CA PHE A 14 -14.53 -1.78 -4.29
C PHE A 14 -14.97 -0.46 -4.90
N SER A 15 -16.25 -0.10 -4.71
CA SER A 15 -16.71 1.25 -5.02
C SER A 15 -16.11 2.25 -4.04
N LEU A 16 -15.55 3.35 -4.54
CA LEU A 16 -14.97 4.41 -3.71
C LEU A 16 -15.96 5.55 -3.39
N ASP A 17 -17.16 5.51 -3.98
CA ASP A 17 -18.22 6.50 -3.79
C ASP A 17 -19.26 6.11 -2.72
N THR A 18 -19.33 4.82 -2.33
CA THR A 18 -20.19 4.36 -1.25
C THR A 18 -19.42 4.20 0.05
N ARG A 19 -20.03 4.64 1.16
CA ARG A 19 -19.40 4.63 2.48
C ARG A 19 -18.97 3.22 2.90
N GLU A 20 -19.78 2.21 2.60
CA GLU A 20 -19.58 0.82 2.98
C GLU A 20 -18.43 0.19 2.20
N ALA A 21 -18.44 0.27 0.86
CA ALA A 21 -17.40 -0.33 0.04
C ALA A 21 -16.06 0.40 0.22
N TYR A 22 -16.09 1.73 0.35
CA TYR A 22 -14.89 2.52 0.62
C TYR A 22 -14.29 2.21 2.01
N ARG A 23 -15.13 2.03 3.04
CA ARG A 23 -14.65 1.57 4.35
C ARG A 23 -13.93 0.24 4.24
N ALA A 24 -14.50 -0.74 3.53
CA ALA A 24 -13.86 -2.04 3.35
C ALA A 24 -12.54 -1.95 2.55
N PHE A 25 -12.48 -1.09 1.53
CA PHE A 25 -11.24 -0.76 0.82
C PHE A 25 -10.16 -0.23 1.78
N LEU A 26 -10.50 0.71 2.66
CA LEU A 26 -9.57 1.26 3.66
C LEU A 26 -9.19 0.22 4.73
N THR A 27 -10.14 -0.62 5.16
CA THR A 27 -9.87 -1.73 6.09
C THR A 27 -8.83 -2.69 5.49
N ALA A 28 -8.95 -3.04 4.21
CA ALA A 28 -7.98 -3.89 3.53
C ALA A 28 -6.58 -3.27 3.54
N HIS A 29 -6.47 -1.99 3.23
CA HIS A 29 -5.19 -1.26 3.31
C HIS A 29 -4.64 -1.22 4.74
N ALA A 30 -5.51 -1.03 5.75
CA ALA A 30 -5.07 -0.86 7.14
C ALA A 30 -4.47 -2.13 7.72
N ARG A 31 -4.91 -3.30 7.25
CA ARG A 31 -4.30 -4.59 7.61
C ARG A 31 -2.86 -4.73 7.11
N VAL A 32 -2.50 -4.05 6.02
CA VAL A 32 -1.24 -4.24 5.30
C VAL A 32 -0.25 -3.11 5.57
N LEU A 33 -0.74 -1.88 5.68
CA LEU A 33 0.12 -0.70 5.74
C LEU A 33 0.98 -0.69 7.01
N ALA A 34 0.40 -1.01 8.16
CA ALA A 34 1.14 -1.05 9.42
C ALA A 34 2.33 -2.04 9.40
N PRO A 35 2.17 -3.33 9.04
CA PRO A 35 3.30 -4.25 8.99
C PRO A 35 4.36 -3.87 7.92
N LEU A 36 3.95 -3.33 6.77
CA LEU A 36 4.91 -2.91 5.74
C LEU A 36 5.71 -1.67 6.15
N GLU A 37 5.05 -0.66 6.72
CA GLU A 37 5.71 0.56 7.20
C GLU A 37 6.63 0.26 8.39
N ALA A 38 6.25 -0.66 9.27
CA ALA A 38 7.12 -1.13 10.35
C ALA A 38 8.40 -1.81 9.81
N ALA A 39 8.32 -2.53 8.69
CA ALA A 39 9.48 -3.18 8.08
C ALA A 39 10.48 -2.19 7.48
N VAL A 40 10.00 -1.10 6.87
CA VAL A 40 10.86 -0.20 6.08
C VAL A 40 11.09 1.18 6.68
N ALA A 41 10.34 1.53 7.73
CA ALA A 41 10.38 2.80 8.45
C ALA A 41 10.40 4.03 7.51
N PRO A 42 9.34 4.28 6.73
CA PRO A 42 9.33 5.38 5.78
C PRO A 42 9.36 6.73 6.50
N ALA A 43 9.95 7.74 5.87
CA ALA A 43 10.00 9.10 6.42
C ALA A 43 8.62 9.74 6.58
N GLN A 44 7.67 9.34 5.72
CA GLN A 44 6.29 9.83 5.70
C GLN A 44 5.32 8.63 5.82
N PRO A 45 5.13 8.06 7.02
CA PRO A 45 4.18 6.97 7.22
C PRO A 45 2.74 7.44 6.98
N ARG A 46 1.95 6.62 6.28
CA ARG A 46 0.55 6.89 5.94
C ARG A 46 -0.43 6.17 6.87
N GLN A 47 0.03 5.25 7.73
CA GLN A 47 -0.82 4.55 8.70
C GLN A 47 -1.65 5.49 9.59
N PRO A 48 -1.13 6.62 10.12
CA PRO A 48 -1.93 7.53 10.93
C PRO A 48 -3.09 8.18 10.15
N LEU A 49 -2.86 8.52 8.87
CA LEU A 49 -3.88 9.11 7.99
C LEU A 49 -4.98 8.10 7.67
N LEU A 50 -4.60 6.84 7.47
CA LEU A 50 -5.53 5.74 7.26
C LEU A 50 -6.39 5.46 8.50
N ALA A 51 -5.78 5.52 9.70
CA ALA A 51 -6.51 5.42 10.96
C ALA A 51 -7.52 6.56 11.14
N GLN A 52 -7.13 7.79 10.79
CA GLN A 52 -8.02 8.95 10.81
C GLN A 52 -9.22 8.76 9.87
N ASP A 53 -8.99 8.34 8.63
CA ASP A 53 -10.07 8.14 7.65
C ASP A 53 -11.02 7.02 8.11
N LEU A 54 -10.50 5.90 8.65
CA LEU A 54 -11.33 4.83 9.22
C LEU A 54 -12.16 5.30 10.42
N ALA A 55 -11.58 6.10 11.32
CA ALA A 55 -12.30 6.66 12.46
C ALA A 55 -13.44 7.58 12.00
N ALA A 56 -13.22 8.43 10.98
CA ALA A 56 -14.26 9.25 10.38
C ALA A 56 -15.38 8.42 9.69
N LEU A 57 -15.04 7.22 9.23
CA LEU A 57 -16.01 6.24 8.73
C LEU A 57 -16.72 5.47 9.86
N GLY A 58 -16.35 5.66 11.13
CA GLY A 58 -16.91 4.93 12.26
C GLY A 58 -16.41 3.48 12.33
N ALA A 59 -15.20 3.23 11.82
CA ALA A 59 -14.54 1.92 11.85
C ALA A 59 -13.35 1.95 12.81
N ALA A 60 -13.16 0.87 13.55
CA ALA A 60 -11.93 0.64 14.31
C ALA A 60 -10.81 0.18 13.37
N LEU A 61 -9.56 0.35 13.79
CA LEU A 61 -8.43 -0.26 13.09
C LEU A 61 -8.54 -1.79 13.12
N PRO A 62 -8.43 -2.48 11.97
CA PRO A 62 -8.45 -3.93 11.94
C PRO A 62 -7.15 -4.51 12.52
N ALA A 63 -7.19 -5.78 12.94
CA ALA A 63 -5.99 -6.51 13.27
C ALA A 63 -5.04 -6.56 12.04
N PRO A 64 -3.76 -6.21 12.18
CA PRO A 64 -2.81 -6.23 11.08
C PRO A 64 -2.54 -7.67 10.62
N LEU A 65 -2.19 -7.81 9.34
CA LEU A 65 -1.58 -9.04 8.85
C LEU A 65 -0.16 -9.20 9.42
N PRO A 66 0.39 -10.42 9.43
CA PRO A 66 1.78 -10.64 9.83
C PRO A 66 2.75 -9.81 8.98
N GLN A 67 3.79 -9.30 9.63
CA GLN A 67 4.88 -8.62 8.95
C GLN A 67 5.58 -9.56 7.95
N PRO A 68 5.94 -9.11 6.74
CA PRO A 68 6.69 -9.96 5.82
C PRO A 68 8.04 -10.33 6.40
N ASP A 69 8.48 -11.56 6.12
CA ASP A 69 9.84 -12.00 6.47
C ASP A 69 10.85 -11.47 5.44
N ALA A 70 11.04 -10.15 5.44
CA ALA A 70 12.05 -9.47 4.65
C ALA A 70 13.16 -8.99 5.59
N ARG A 71 14.40 -9.42 5.33
CA ARG A 71 15.57 -9.11 6.15
C ARG A 71 16.74 -8.56 5.36
N SER A 72 16.85 -8.90 4.07
CA SER A 72 17.89 -8.34 3.21
C SER A 72 17.54 -6.92 2.77
N ASP A 73 18.58 -6.13 2.51
CA ASP A 73 18.42 -4.75 2.06
C ASP A 73 17.59 -4.66 0.77
N GLY A 74 17.89 -5.50 -0.22
CA GLY A 74 17.12 -5.60 -1.45
C GLY A 74 15.63 -5.82 -1.17
N ALA A 75 15.27 -6.80 -0.33
CA ALA A 75 13.87 -7.07 0.00
C ALA A 75 13.17 -5.88 0.66
N LEU A 76 13.86 -5.13 1.52
CA LEU A 76 13.30 -3.91 2.11
C LEU A 76 13.08 -2.81 1.05
N TRP A 77 13.98 -2.66 0.08
CA TRP A 77 13.78 -1.78 -1.08
C TRP A 77 12.60 -2.21 -1.97
N GLY A 78 12.40 -3.51 -2.13
CA GLY A 78 11.22 -4.06 -2.79
C GLY A 78 9.90 -3.64 -2.13
N ILE A 79 9.84 -3.72 -0.80
CA ILE A 79 8.67 -3.28 -0.04
C ILE A 79 8.48 -1.76 -0.18
N ARG A 80 9.56 -0.98 -0.07
CA ARG A 80 9.51 0.49 -0.30
C ARG A 80 8.94 0.80 -1.68
N TYR A 81 9.43 0.13 -2.73
CA TYR A 81 8.92 0.31 -4.08
C TYR A 81 7.41 0.11 -4.18
N ALA A 82 6.87 -0.95 -3.56
CA ALA A 82 5.42 -1.19 -3.56
C ALA A 82 4.65 -0.08 -2.80
N LEU A 83 5.15 0.37 -1.66
CA LEU A 83 4.52 1.45 -0.87
C LEU A 83 4.57 2.80 -1.60
N GLU A 84 5.70 3.15 -2.20
CA GLU A 84 5.85 4.41 -2.94
C GLU A 84 5.03 4.41 -4.23
N GLY A 85 4.95 3.27 -4.94
CA GLY A 85 4.06 3.10 -6.08
C GLY A 85 2.58 3.23 -5.70
N SER A 86 2.19 2.69 -4.54
CA SER A 86 0.82 2.83 -4.01
C SER A 86 0.40 4.29 -3.80
N ARG A 87 1.34 5.21 -3.48
CA ARG A 87 1.03 6.65 -3.34
C ARG A 87 0.62 7.28 -4.67
N LEU A 88 1.22 6.86 -5.79
CA LEU A 88 0.87 7.35 -7.13
C LEU A 88 -0.54 6.91 -7.52
N GLY A 89 -0.86 5.63 -7.34
CA GLY A 89 -2.21 5.11 -7.56
C GLY A 89 -3.22 5.75 -6.62
N GLY A 90 -2.86 5.94 -5.35
CA GLY A 90 -3.69 6.60 -4.34
C GLY A 90 -4.16 7.99 -4.75
N ALA A 91 -3.26 8.80 -5.33
CA ALA A 91 -3.61 10.14 -5.84
C ALA A 91 -4.68 10.11 -6.95
N MET A 92 -4.69 9.06 -7.78
CA MET A 92 -5.74 8.85 -8.79
C MET A 92 -7.05 8.40 -8.14
N LEU A 93 -6.99 7.45 -7.21
CA LEU A 93 -8.15 6.93 -6.48
C LEU A 93 -8.82 8.00 -5.61
N ALA A 94 -8.05 8.92 -5.03
CA ALA A 94 -8.57 10.05 -4.24
C ALA A 94 -9.58 10.92 -5.00
N ARG A 95 -9.53 10.93 -6.34
CA ARG A 95 -10.46 11.67 -7.21
C ARG A 95 -11.78 10.93 -7.43
N GLN A 96 -11.82 9.63 -7.13
CA GLN A 96 -12.99 8.76 -7.26
C GLN A 96 -13.73 8.60 -5.93
N VAL A 97 -13.14 9.09 -4.83
CA VAL A 97 -13.77 9.06 -3.50
C VAL A 97 -15.01 9.95 -3.51
N GLY A 98 -16.13 9.40 -3.06
CA GLY A 98 -17.42 10.08 -3.03
C GLY A 98 -17.42 11.36 -2.18
N ASP A 99 -18.31 12.29 -2.53
CA ASP A 99 -18.43 13.57 -1.84
C ASP A 99 -18.72 13.40 -0.34
N GLY A 100 -17.98 14.14 0.49
CA GLY A 100 -18.11 14.07 1.95
C GLY A 100 -17.44 12.87 2.63
N LEU A 101 -16.85 11.95 1.88
CA LEU A 101 -16.04 10.85 2.44
C LEU A 101 -14.60 11.32 2.74
N PRO A 102 -13.96 10.76 3.80
CA PRO A 102 -12.60 11.13 4.19
C PRO A 102 -11.57 10.58 3.19
N ARG A 103 -10.53 11.35 2.88
CA ARG A 103 -9.55 10.98 1.85
C ARG A 103 -8.11 11.36 2.20
N ALA A 104 -7.80 11.59 3.48
CA ALA A 104 -6.47 12.00 3.90
C ALA A 104 -5.40 10.96 3.49
N TYR A 105 -5.73 9.67 3.64
CA TYR A 105 -4.85 8.55 3.29
C TYR A 105 -4.52 8.50 1.79
N LEU A 106 -5.54 8.54 0.93
CA LEU A 106 -5.36 8.48 -0.52
C LEU A 106 -4.77 9.77 -1.10
N SER A 107 -4.99 10.91 -0.42
CA SER A 107 -4.44 12.20 -0.82
C SER A 107 -2.97 12.39 -0.39
N ALA A 108 -2.42 11.49 0.44
CA ALA A 108 -1.01 11.49 0.83
C ALA A 108 -0.12 10.99 -0.31
N ALA A 109 -0.11 11.75 -1.40
CA ALA A 109 0.63 11.50 -2.61
C ALA A 109 2.11 11.93 -2.48
N HIS A 110 2.88 11.74 -3.54
CA HIS A 110 4.21 12.33 -3.68
C HIS A 110 4.11 13.83 -3.95
N ASP A 111 4.92 14.62 -3.26
CA ASP A 111 5.19 16.00 -3.66
C ASP A 111 6.00 16.04 -4.96
N LYS A 112 6.08 17.23 -5.57
CA LYS A 112 6.74 17.44 -6.85
C LYS A 112 8.20 16.97 -6.80
N GLY A 113 8.48 15.88 -7.51
CA GLY A 113 9.82 15.33 -7.66
C GLY A 113 10.19 14.22 -6.67
N GLU A 114 9.37 13.95 -5.65
CA GLU A 114 9.66 12.88 -4.67
C GLU A 114 9.73 11.50 -5.34
N TRP A 115 8.81 11.19 -6.25
CA TRP A 115 8.86 9.93 -7.02
C TRP A 115 10.14 9.79 -7.86
N VAL A 116 10.63 10.89 -8.44
CA VAL A 116 11.88 10.87 -9.22
C VAL A 116 13.08 10.72 -8.29
N ALA A 117 13.06 11.37 -7.13
CA ALA A 117 14.10 11.22 -6.12
C ALA A 117 14.15 9.79 -5.58
N PHE A 118 13.00 9.17 -5.31
CA PHE A 118 12.89 7.77 -4.90
C PHE A 118 13.49 6.83 -5.95
N GLN A 119 13.13 6.99 -7.23
CA GLN A 119 13.69 6.16 -8.31
C GLN A 119 15.22 6.27 -8.39
N ARG A 120 15.78 7.48 -8.29
CA ARG A 120 17.24 7.67 -8.26
C ARG A 120 17.90 6.98 -7.06
N ALA A 121 17.26 7.04 -5.90
CA ALA A 121 17.76 6.36 -4.71
C ALA A 121 17.72 4.84 -4.85
N LEU A 122 16.65 4.30 -5.46
CA LEU A 122 16.52 2.89 -5.79
C LEU A 122 17.59 2.44 -6.79
N ASP A 123 17.85 3.23 -7.83
CA ASP A 123 18.89 2.94 -8.83
C ASP A 123 20.31 2.93 -8.22
N SER A 124 20.58 3.87 -7.29
CA SER A 124 21.85 3.89 -6.54
C SER A 124 22.00 2.64 -5.68
N ALA A 125 20.96 2.30 -4.91
CA ALA A 125 20.96 1.12 -4.05
C ALA A 125 21.13 -0.19 -4.86
N ALA A 126 20.50 -0.28 -6.03
CA ALA A 126 20.66 -1.41 -6.93
C ALA A 126 22.09 -1.55 -7.45
N THR A 127 22.76 -0.43 -7.72
CA THR A 127 24.15 -0.40 -8.18
C THR A 127 25.12 -0.82 -7.06
N GLU A 128 24.83 -0.41 -5.83
CA GLU A 128 25.66 -0.69 -4.65
C GLU A 128 25.44 -2.10 -4.07
N GLY A 129 24.23 -2.66 -4.25
CA GLY A 129 23.80 -3.91 -3.62
C GLY A 129 24.45 -5.19 -4.12
N GLY A 130 25.04 -5.18 -5.33
CA GLY A 130 25.76 -6.31 -5.89
C GLY A 130 24.86 -7.49 -6.34
N GLU A 131 25.47 -8.67 -6.48
CA GLU A 131 24.78 -9.89 -6.94
C GLU A 131 23.67 -10.33 -5.97
N GLY A 132 22.50 -10.70 -6.50
CA GLY A 132 21.37 -11.16 -5.69
C GLY A 132 20.46 -10.05 -5.15
N TRP A 133 20.93 -8.79 -5.13
CA TRP A 133 20.16 -7.67 -4.56
C TRP A 133 18.86 -7.41 -5.33
N LEU A 134 18.90 -7.51 -6.66
CA LEU A 134 17.73 -7.27 -7.49
C LEU A 134 16.69 -8.37 -7.30
N GLU A 135 17.13 -9.64 -7.22
CA GLU A 135 16.26 -10.77 -6.91
C GLU A 135 15.56 -10.56 -5.57
N ASP A 136 16.30 -10.16 -4.54
CA ASP A 136 15.78 -9.85 -3.22
C ASP A 136 14.76 -8.71 -3.27
N ALA A 137 15.04 -7.63 -4.01
CA ALA A 137 14.11 -6.52 -4.19
C ALA A 137 12.81 -6.95 -4.89
N VAL A 138 12.91 -7.82 -5.89
CA VAL A 138 11.72 -8.40 -6.52
C VAL A 138 10.92 -9.25 -5.51
N GLN A 139 11.58 -10.05 -4.67
CA GLN A 139 10.88 -10.83 -3.63
C GLN A 139 10.21 -9.95 -2.59
N GLY A 140 10.86 -8.87 -2.15
CA GLY A 140 10.28 -7.89 -1.24
C GLY A 140 9.01 -7.23 -1.80
N ALA A 141 9.06 -6.80 -3.07
CA ALA A 141 7.90 -6.22 -3.75
C ALA A 141 6.76 -7.25 -3.88
N ARG A 142 7.08 -8.50 -4.25
CA ARG A 142 6.11 -9.60 -4.32
C ARG A 142 5.45 -9.88 -2.97
N ALA A 143 6.22 -9.90 -1.89
CA ALA A 143 5.68 -10.09 -0.54
C ALA A 143 4.70 -8.97 -0.16
N ALA A 144 5.01 -7.71 -0.49
CA ALA A 144 4.11 -6.59 -0.28
C ALA A 144 2.80 -6.75 -1.10
N PHE A 145 2.90 -7.06 -2.40
CA PHE A 145 1.71 -7.27 -3.24
C PHE A 145 0.87 -8.48 -2.78
N ALA A 146 1.49 -9.54 -2.28
CA ALA A 146 0.80 -10.70 -1.74
C ALA A 146 -0.05 -10.33 -0.51
N LEU A 147 0.48 -9.50 0.40
CA LEU A 147 -0.27 -9.01 1.56
C LEU A 147 -1.45 -8.12 1.14
N PHE A 148 -1.25 -7.22 0.18
CA PHE A 148 -2.35 -6.42 -0.39
C PHE A 148 -3.44 -7.31 -1.02
N ALA A 149 -3.05 -8.33 -1.78
CA ALA A 149 -4.00 -9.27 -2.39
C ALA A 149 -4.77 -10.07 -1.34
N GLN A 150 -4.09 -10.57 -0.29
CA GLN A 150 -4.72 -11.30 0.81
C GLN A 150 -5.76 -10.43 1.54
N ALA A 151 -5.39 -9.20 1.91
CA ALA A 151 -6.29 -8.30 2.61
C ALA A 151 -7.48 -7.88 1.74
N GLY A 152 -7.24 -7.57 0.46
CA GLY A 152 -8.29 -7.22 -0.49
C GLY A 152 -9.28 -8.37 -0.70
N GLU A 153 -8.80 -9.61 -0.83
CA GLU A 153 -9.67 -10.77 -1.00
C GLU A 153 -10.57 -11.02 0.23
N ALA A 154 -10.02 -10.85 1.44
CA ALA A 154 -10.76 -11.02 2.68
C ALA A 154 -11.90 -10.00 2.80
N GLU A 155 -11.62 -8.72 2.54
CA GLU A 155 -12.65 -7.66 2.61
C GLU A 155 -13.64 -7.74 1.43
N ARG A 156 -13.19 -8.14 0.24
CA ARG A 156 -14.07 -8.38 -0.91
C ARG A 156 -15.11 -9.47 -0.62
N THR A 157 -14.68 -10.55 0.03
CA THR A 157 -15.58 -11.63 0.45
C THR A 157 -16.59 -11.12 1.48
N ALA A 158 -16.16 -10.27 2.42
CA ALA A 158 -17.03 -9.73 3.47
C ALA A 158 -18.13 -8.79 2.94
N ILE A 159 -17.90 -8.06 1.85
CA ILE A 159 -18.93 -7.18 1.24
C ILE A 159 -19.94 -7.97 0.40
N ARG A 160 -19.54 -9.13 -0.13
CA ARG A 160 -20.39 -9.99 -0.99
C ARG A 160 -21.24 -10.99 -0.20
N ALA A 161 -20.95 -11.20 1.08
CA ALA A 161 -21.65 -12.10 1.99
C ALA A 161 -22.88 -11.41 2.61
#